data_AF-A0A1I0R0N3-F1
#
_entry.id   AF-A0A1I0R0N3-F1
#
_cell.length_a   1.000
_cell.length_b   1.000
_cell.length_c   1.000
_cell.angle_alpha   90.00
_cell.angle_beta   90.00
_cell.angle_gamma   90.00
#
_symmetry.space_group_name_H-M   'P 1'
#
loop_
_entity.id
_entity.type
_entity.pdbx_description
1 polymer ?
#
loop_
_entity_poly.entity_id
_entity_poly.type
_entity_poly.pdbx_seq_one_letter_code
_entity_poly.pdbx_strand_id
1 'polypeptide(L)'
;MFNKEEIKRKFEGTTEEEALKLLAEKYHISWNAHSTSCKFWFAKVFTYCSSSQLECQLNDFLWFINYIIVPCTKTCFNEEDTVFLGCTCPCGHKQTIVYYTLSPNV
;
A
#
# COMPACT_ATOMS: atom_id res chain seq x y z
N MET A 1 -11.82 1.13 -10.53
CA MET A 1 -10.57 0.56 -11.04
C MET A 1 -9.53 1.66 -11.08
N PHE A 2 -8.34 1.46 -10.52
CA PHE A 2 -7.29 2.47 -10.50
C PHE A 2 -6.81 2.78 -11.93
N ASN A 3 -6.74 4.05 -12.31
CA ASN A 3 -6.08 4.44 -13.56
C ASN A 3 -4.56 4.51 -13.32
N LYS A 4 -3.88 3.39 -13.58
CA LYS A 4 -2.44 3.22 -13.34
C LYS A 4 -1.58 4.25 -14.09
N GLU A 5 -1.95 4.57 -15.32
CA GLU A 5 -1.25 5.56 -16.16
C GLU A 5 -1.41 6.99 -15.65
N GLU A 6 -2.60 7.35 -15.14
CA GLU A 6 -2.82 8.65 -14.52
C GLU A 6 -2.06 8.82 -13.21
N ILE A 7 -1.96 7.74 -12.42
CA ILE A 7 -1.22 7.77 -11.16
C ILE A 7 0.28 7.88 -11.43
N LYS A 8 0.83 7.06 -12.35
CA LYS A 8 2.25 7.17 -12.74
C LYS A 8 2.63 8.59 -13.12
N ARG A 9 1.87 9.22 -14.02
CA ARG A 9 2.10 10.61 -14.45
C ARG A 9 2.07 11.63 -13.31
N LYS A 10 1.41 11.35 -12.18
CA LYS A 10 1.39 12.24 -11.02
C LYS A 10 2.64 12.14 -10.15
N PHE A 11 3.34 11.01 -10.20
CA PHE A 11 4.56 10.75 -9.45
C PHE A 11 5.83 10.82 -10.32
N GLU A 12 5.68 10.82 -11.65
CA GLU A 12 6.78 11.06 -12.57
C GLU A 12 7.35 12.47 -12.39
N GLY A 13 8.65 12.56 -12.09
CA GLY A 13 9.37 13.83 -11.94
C GLY A 13 9.13 14.56 -10.61
N THR A 14 8.31 14.04 -9.70
CA THR A 14 8.14 14.61 -8.36
C THR A 14 9.36 14.31 -7.48
N THR A 15 9.74 15.26 -6.64
CA THR A 15 10.72 15.03 -5.58
C THR A 15 10.14 14.11 -4.48
N GLU A 16 11.02 13.55 -3.65
CA GLU A 16 10.62 12.71 -2.50
C GLU A 16 9.66 13.45 -1.56
N GLU A 17 9.92 14.72 -1.24
CA GLU A 17 9.06 15.53 -0.37
C GLU A 17 7.66 15.78 -0.98
N GLU A 18 7.61 16.10 -2.28
CA GLU A 18 6.33 16.28 -2.99
C GLU A 18 5.53 14.98 -3.07
N ALA A 19 6.20 13.86 -3.33
CA ALA A 19 5.57 12.55 -3.37
C ALA A 19 5.00 12.17 -2.00
N LEU A 20 5.77 12.39 -0.91
CA LEU A 20 5.31 12.14 0.46
C LEU A 20 4.10 13.00 0.82
N LYS A 21 4.10 14.27 0.42
CA LYS A 21 2.95 15.17 0.61
C LYS A 21 1.72 14.68 -0.15
N LEU A 22 1.88 14.27 -1.41
CA LEU A 22 0.80 13.73 -2.22
C LEU A 22 0.22 12.43 -1.63
N LEU A 23 1.08 11.57 -1.10
CA LEU A 23 0.69 10.34 -0.41
C LEU A 23 -0.12 10.64 0.87
N ALA A 24 0.31 11.62 1.66
CA ALA A 24 -0.40 12.03 2.86
C ALA A 24 -1.76 12.67 2.56
N GLU A 25 -1.82 13.61 1.61
CA GLU A 25 -3.05 14.38 1.33
C GLU A 25 -4.09 13.57 0.57
N LYS A 26 -3.67 12.80 -0.44
CA LYS A 26 -4.60 12.15 -1.38
C LYS A 26 -4.87 10.69 -1.06
N TYR A 27 -3.87 10.00 -0.50
CA TYR A 27 -3.95 8.57 -0.19
C TYR A 27 -4.06 8.31 1.31
N HIS A 28 -4.02 9.37 2.14
CA HIS A 28 -4.06 9.31 3.61
C HIS A 28 -2.97 8.40 4.20
N ILE A 29 -1.79 8.38 3.55
CA ILE A 29 -0.62 7.63 3.99
C ILE A 29 0.34 8.63 4.65
N SER A 30 0.36 8.67 5.97
CA SER A 30 1.31 9.49 6.73
C SER A 30 2.64 8.76 6.88
N TRP A 31 3.73 9.47 6.57
CA TRP A 31 5.12 9.00 6.68
C TRP A 31 5.85 9.65 7.86
N ASN A 32 5.14 9.94 8.94
CA ASN A 32 5.73 10.43 10.19
C ASN A 32 6.41 9.27 10.94
N ALA A 33 7.43 8.71 10.32
CA ALA A 33 8.19 7.60 10.86
C ALA A 33 9.46 8.17 11.50
N HIS A 34 9.51 8.14 12.83
CA HIS A 34 10.73 8.44 13.57
C HIS A 34 11.81 7.41 13.17
N SER A 35 13.01 7.90 12.90
CA SER A 35 14.15 7.19 12.29
C SER A 35 14.79 6.06 13.14
N THR A 36 14.05 5.48 14.09
CA THR A 36 14.59 4.55 15.09
C THR A 36 14.26 3.08 14.83
N SER A 37 13.31 2.73 13.95
CA SER A 37 12.97 1.32 13.65
C SER A 37 13.48 0.87 12.28
N CYS A 38 14.01 -0.35 12.21
CA CYS A 38 14.46 -0.99 10.97
C CYS A 38 13.32 -1.42 10.03
N LYS A 39 12.08 -1.43 10.54
CA LYS A 39 10.86 -1.81 9.80
C LYS A 39 9.68 -0.95 10.26
N PHE A 40 8.81 -0.57 9.33
CA PHE A 40 7.55 0.11 9.57
C PHE A 40 6.39 -0.82 9.22
N TRP A 41 5.47 -1.03 10.16
CA TRP A 41 4.28 -1.86 9.97
C TRP A 41 3.10 -1.03 9.50
N PHE A 42 2.39 -1.53 8.50
CA PHE A 42 1.19 -0.93 7.94
C PHE A 42 0.07 -1.96 7.85
N ALA A 43 -1.17 -1.47 7.80
CA ALA A 43 -2.35 -2.31 7.60
C ALA A 43 -3.22 -1.74 6.49
N LYS A 44 -3.67 -2.60 5.57
CA LYS A 44 -4.67 -2.26 4.54
C LYS A 44 -5.85 -3.20 4.64
N VAL A 45 -7.04 -2.62 4.80
CA VAL A 45 -8.31 -3.36 4.80
C VAL A 45 -8.87 -3.44 3.38
N PHE A 46 -9.28 -4.65 2.98
CA PHE A 46 -9.98 -4.94 1.74
C PHE A 46 -11.38 -5.45 2.06
N THR A 47 -12.38 -4.97 1.32
CA THR A 47 -13.77 -5.46 1.39
C THR A 47 -14.16 -5.95 0.01
N TYR A 48 -14.68 -7.17 -0.06
CA TYR A 48 -14.96 -7.85 -1.33
C TYR A 48 -16.12 -8.85 -1.19
N CYS A 49 -16.72 -9.19 -2.34
CA CYS A 49 -17.82 -10.15 -2.46
C CYS A 49 -17.38 -11.45 -3.15
N SER A 50 -16.26 -11.46 -3.87
CA SER A 50 -15.73 -12.64 -4.56
C SER A 50 -14.20 -12.69 -4.52
N SER A 51 -13.64 -13.89 -4.67
CA SER A 51 -12.18 -14.07 -4.71
C SER A 51 -11.54 -13.29 -5.85
N SER A 52 -12.17 -13.25 -7.03
CA SER A 52 -11.67 -12.47 -8.17
C SER A 52 -11.65 -10.96 -7.90
N GLN A 53 -12.62 -10.45 -7.13
CA GLN A 53 -12.60 -9.05 -6.72
C GLN A 53 -11.46 -8.77 -5.75
N LEU A 54 -11.22 -9.66 -4.77
CA LEU A 54 -10.08 -9.54 -3.86
C LEU A 54 -8.77 -9.58 -4.64
N GLU A 55 -8.61 -10.52 -5.56
CA GLU A 55 -7.42 -10.66 -6.41
C GLU A 55 -7.13 -9.38 -7.20
N CYS A 56 -8.15 -8.81 -7.86
CA CYS A 56 -8.00 -7.52 -8.55
C CYS A 56 -7.56 -6.40 -7.59
N GLN A 57 -8.15 -6.32 -6.39
CA GLN A 57 -7.79 -5.30 -5.40
C GLN A 57 -6.36 -5.49 -4.87
N LEU A 58 -5.93 -6.72 -4.64
CA LEU A 58 -4.58 -7.05 -4.20
C LEU A 58 -3.55 -6.72 -5.29
N ASN A 59 -3.85 -7.05 -6.55
CA ASN A 59 -2.99 -6.70 -7.68
C ASN A 59 -2.82 -5.19 -7.84
N ASP A 60 -3.90 -4.41 -7.66
CA ASP A 60 -3.82 -2.95 -7.69
C ASP A 60 -3.04 -2.39 -6.49
N PHE A 61 -3.20 -2.98 -5.30
CA PHE A 61 -2.45 -2.60 -4.11
C PHE A 61 -0.96 -2.89 -4.25
N LEU A 62 -0.57 -4.11 -4.63
CA LEU A 62 0.82 -4.50 -4.83
C LEU A 62 1.48 -3.67 -5.94
N TRP A 63 0.73 -3.35 -7.01
CA TRP A 63 1.20 -2.42 -8.02
C TRP A 63 1.48 -1.04 -7.43
N PHE A 64 0.56 -0.49 -6.63
CA PHE A 64 0.75 0.83 -6.03
C PHE A 64 1.94 0.86 -5.07
N ILE A 65 2.10 -0.17 -4.24
CA ILE A 65 3.24 -0.31 -3.34
C ILE A 65 4.55 -0.34 -4.12
N ASN A 66 4.67 -1.24 -5.09
CA ASN A 66 5.94 -1.47 -5.80
C ASN A 66 6.31 -0.34 -6.76
N TYR A 67 5.34 0.30 -7.42
CA TYR A 67 5.62 1.29 -8.46
C TYR A 67 5.55 2.74 -7.98
N ILE A 68 4.90 3.00 -6.84
CA ILE A 68 4.74 4.36 -6.32
C ILE A 68 5.43 4.48 -4.97
N ILE A 69 5.03 3.67 -3.99
CA ILE A 69 5.50 3.83 -2.62
C ILE A 69 7.00 3.56 -2.47
N VAL A 70 7.45 2.37 -2.91
CA VAL A 70 8.84 1.93 -2.79
C VAL A 70 9.80 2.92 -3.47
N PRO A 71 9.56 3.38 -4.72
CA PRO A 71 10.43 4.36 -5.37
C PRO A 71 10.41 5.73 -4.70
N CYS A 72 9.23 6.24 -4.30
CA CYS A 72 9.11 7.57 -3.74
C CYS A 72 9.70 7.69 -2.34
N THR A 73 9.69 6.61 -1.56
CA THR A 73 10.13 6.61 -0.15
C THR A 73 11.49 5.94 0.06
N LYS A 74 12.11 5.43 -1.03
CA LYS A 74 13.36 4.65 -0.97
C LYS A 74 13.28 3.53 0.08
N THR A 75 12.15 2.84 0.12
CA THR A 75 11.92 1.70 1.01
C THR A 75 11.88 0.40 0.21
N CYS A 76 11.88 -0.73 0.91
CA CYS A 76 11.66 -2.05 0.36
C CYS A 76 10.40 -2.66 0.96
N PHE A 77 9.58 -3.30 0.13
CA PHE A 77 8.44 -4.09 0.59
C PHE A 77 8.90 -5.48 1.01
N ASN A 78 8.67 -5.86 2.26
CA ASN A 78 9.06 -7.18 2.77
C ASN A 78 7.88 -8.14 2.63
N GLU A 79 7.87 -8.90 1.53
CA GLU A 79 6.83 -9.89 1.26
C GLU A 79 6.76 -10.97 2.35
N GLU A 80 7.91 -11.42 2.88
CA GLU A 80 8.00 -12.46 3.91
C GLU A 80 7.33 -12.07 5.24
N ASP A 81 7.23 -10.78 5.55
CA ASP A 81 6.55 -10.26 6.74
C ASP A 81 5.05 -10.01 6.51
N THR A 82 4.53 -10.30 5.32
CA THR A 82 3.14 -9.98 4.95
C THR A 82 2.16 -11.01 5.53
N VAL A 83 1.19 -10.54 6.30
CA VAL A 83 0.18 -11.38 6.96
C VAL A 83 -1.22 -11.00 6.50
N PHE A 84 -2.01 -12.00 6.11
CA PHE A 84 -3.41 -11.86 5.72
C PHE A 84 -4.34 -12.35 6.84
N LEU A 85 -5.16 -11.45 7.38
CA LEU A 85 -6.21 -11.80 8.33
C LEU A 85 -7.57 -11.65 7.67
N GLY A 86 -8.23 -12.77 7.39
CA GLY A 86 -9.55 -12.80 6.75
C GLY A 86 -10.69 -12.98 7.76
N CYS A 87 -11.80 -12.28 7.56
CA CYS A 87 -13.07 -12.59 8.19
C CYS A 87 -14.21 -12.57 7.17
N THR A 88 -15.26 -13.36 7.42
CA THR A 88 -16.48 -13.34 6.62
C THR A 88 -17.61 -12.80 7.50
N CYS A 89 -18.22 -11.69 7.08
CA CYS A 89 -19.42 -11.17 7.71
C CYS A 89 -20.59 -12.13 7.48
N PRO A 90 -21.47 -12.34 8.47
CA PRO A 90 -22.74 -13.06 8.27
C PRO A 90 -23.59 -12.49 7.13
N CYS A 91 -23.40 -11.21 6.81
CA CYS A 91 -24.03 -10.49 5.71
C CYS A 91 -23.48 -10.83 4.30
N GLY A 92 -22.56 -11.79 4.18
CA GLY A 92 -21.97 -12.24 2.91
C GLY A 92 -20.78 -11.41 2.41
N HIS A 93 -20.53 -10.23 3.00
CA HIS A 93 -19.32 -9.46 2.73
C HIS A 93 -18.11 -10.14 3.35
N LYS A 94 -17.01 -10.19 2.61
CA LYS A 94 -15.73 -10.67 3.11
C LYS A 94 -14.80 -9.49 3.32
N GLN A 95 -14.02 -9.55 4.39
CA GLN A 95 -12.98 -8.58 4.65
C GLN A 95 -11.64 -9.28 4.84
N THR A 96 -10.59 -8.66 4.37
CA THR A 96 -9.22 -9.13 4.60
C THR A 96 -8.35 -7.94 4.96
N ILE A 97 -7.63 -8.07 6.07
CA ILE A 97 -6.63 -7.10 6.51
C ILE A 97 -5.27 -7.65 6.07
N VAL A 98 -4.53 -6.86 5.31
CA VAL A 98 -3.15 -7.14 4.94
C VAL A 98 -2.26 -6.31 5.85
N TYR A 99 -1.55 -6.97 6.74
CA TYR A 99 -0.44 -6.38 7.48
C TYR A 99 0.83 -6.56 6.66
N TYR A 100 1.57 -5.49 6.46
CA TYR A 100 2.79 -5.51 5.65
C TYR A 100 3.83 -4.58 6.25
N THR A 101 5.10 -4.79 5.89
CA THR A 101 6.18 -3.91 6.32
C THR A 101 6.92 -3.26 5.17
N LEU A 102 7.35 -2.04 5.41
CA LEU A 102 8.33 -1.35 4.58
C LEU A 102 9.58 -1.07 5.42
N SER A 103 10.75 -1.37 4.89
CA SER A 103 12.03 -1.08 5.53
C SER A 103 12.83 -0.07 4.70
N PRO A 104 13.71 0.73 5.31
CA PRO A 104 14.64 1.57 4.55
C PRO A 104 15.46 0.69 3.58
N ASN A 105 15.68 1.19 2.36
CA ASN A 105 16.59 0.57 1.41
C ASN A 105 18.02 0.94 1.84
N VAL A 106 18.70 0.01 2.53
CA VAL A 106 20.06 0.19 3.07
C VAL A 106 21.09 -0.22 2.04
#